data_AF-A0A8S3B7R2-F1
#
_entry.id   AF-A0A8S3B7R2-F1
#
_cell.length_a   1.000
_cell.length_b   1.000
_cell.length_c   1.000
_cell.angle_alpha   90.00
_cell.angle_beta   90.00
_cell.angle_gamma   90.00
#
_symmetry.space_group_name_H-M   'P 1'
#
loop_
_entity.id
_entity.type
_entity.pdbx_description
1 polymer ?
#
loop_
_entity_poly.entity_id
_entity_poly.type
_entity_poly.pdbx_seq_one_letter_code
_entity_poly.pdbx_strand_id
1 'polypeptide(L)' 'KSRKDPAAASVSNQEQVNIDIQPNSRVGTYRYMAPEVLDGTLNQRSFESFKAADIYS' A
#
# COMPACT_ATOMS: atom_id res chain seq x y z
N LYS A 1 41.22 -38.66 12.27
CA LYS A 1 40.99 -37.26 11.84
C LYS A 1 39.89 -37.27 10.79
N SER A 2 38.65 -37.08 11.20
CA SER A 2 37.53 -36.76 10.30
C SER A 2 36.55 -35.96 11.14
N ARG A 3 36.75 -34.63 11.14
CA ARG A 3 35.85 -33.71 11.80
C ARG A 3 34.66 -33.59 10.86
N LYS A 4 33.49 -34.02 11.35
CA LYS A 4 32.21 -33.85 10.67
C LYS A 4 31.86 -32.37 10.86
N ASP A 5 32.12 -31.56 9.85
CA ASP A 5 31.78 -30.13 9.90
C ASP A 5 30.25 -29.99 10.00
N PRO A 6 29.71 -29.22 10.96
CA PRO A 6 28.28 -28.98 11.02
C PRO A 6 27.89 -28.09 9.83
N ALA A 7 26.94 -28.58 9.03
CA ALA A 7 26.34 -27.82 7.93
C ALA A 7 25.83 -26.48 8.49
N ALA A 8 26.55 -25.41 8.14
CA ALA A 8 26.18 -24.05 8.48
C ALA A 8 24.80 -23.76 7.89
N ALA A 9 23.94 -23.23 8.75
CA ALA A 9 22.56 -22.87 8.48
C ALA A 9 22.39 -22.21 7.11
N SER A 10 21.51 -22.79 6.29
CA SER A 10 20.97 -22.10 5.13
C SER A 10 20.14 -20.92 5.65
N VAL A 11 20.77 -19.76 5.66
CA VAL A 11 20.14 -18.46 5.90
C VAL A 11 18.90 -18.41 4.99
N SER A 12 17.73 -18.39 5.61
CA SER A 12 16.47 -18.17 4.92
C SER A 12 16.54 -16.76 4.35
N ASN A 13 16.82 -16.64 3.06
CA ASN A 13 16.72 -15.37 2.36
C ASN A 13 15.29 -14.89 2.53
N GLN A 14 15.09 -13.90 3.41
CA GLN A 14 13.87 -13.12 3.39
C GLN A 14 13.94 -12.32 2.10
N GLU A 15 13.23 -12.81 1.08
CA GLU A 15 12.92 -12.06 -0.12
C GLU A 15 12.27 -10.75 0.35
N GLN A 16 13.05 -9.66 0.43
CA GLN A 16 12.49 -8.33 0.63
C GLN A 16 11.74 -8.03 -0.66
N VAL A 17 10.46 -8.36 -0.65
CA VAL A 17 9.51 -7.89 -1.65
C VAL A 17 9.46 -6.39 -1.46
N ASN A 18 10.33 -5.68 -2.18
CA ASN A 18 10.29 -4.25 -2.29
C ASN A 18 9.05 -3.93 -3.13
N ILE A 19 7.91 -3.86 -2.46
CA ILE A 19 6.67 -3.43 -3.08
C ILE A 19 6.86 -1.95 -3.36
N ASP A 20 7.27 -1.64 -4.59
CA ASP A 20 7.28 -0.29 -5.15
C ASP A 20 5.82 0.16 -5.32
N ILE A 21 5.16 0.44 -4.19
CA ILE A 21 3.84 1.03 -4.17
C ILE A 21 4.06 2.50 -4.52
N GLN A 22 3.91 2.83 -5.81
CA GLN A 22 3.70 4.22 -6.19
C GLN A 22 2.59 4.78 -5.30
N PRO A 23 2.74 6.00 -4.74
CA PRO A 23 1.74 6.60 -3.87
C PRO A 23 0.50 7.01 -4.69
N ASN A 24 -0.20 6.03 -5.25
CA ASN A 24 -1.48 6.22 -5.86
C ASN A 24 -2.53 6.18 -4.74
N SER A 25 -2.89 7.34 -4.23
CA SER A 25 -3.98 7.49 -3.26
C SER A 25 -5.36 7.20 -3.86
N ARG A 26 -5.47 6.95 -5.18
CA ARG A 26 -6.75 6.68 -5.86
C ARG A 26 -7.07 5.19 -5.76
N VAL A 27 -7.58 4.79 -4.60
CA VAL A 27 -8.10 3.44 -4.35
C VAL A 27 -9.63 3.44 -4.52
N GLY A 28 -10.13 2.64 -5.47
CA GLY A 28 -11.57 2.49 -5.79
C GLY A 28 -11.84 2.31 -7.29
N THR A 29 -13.05 1.90 -7.66
CA THR A 29 -13.45 1.89 -9.07
C THR A 29 -13.79 3.33 -9.47
N TYR A 30 -13.12 3.88 -10.49
CA TYR A 30 -13.25 5.28 -10.95
C TYR A 30 -14.70 5.80 -11.04
N ARG A 31 -15.69 4.93 -11.31
CA ARG A 31 -17.10 5.32 -11.45
C ARG A 31 -17.79 5.76 -10.15
N TYR A 32 -17.27 5.32 -8.99
CA TYR A 32 -17.90 5.55 -7.68
C TYR A 32 -17.08 6.49 -6.79
N MET A 33 -16.01 7.10 -7.33
CA MET A 33 -15.26 8.12 -6.61
C MET A 33 -15.98 9.47 -6.69
N ALA A 34 -15.99 10.21 -5.59
CA ALA A 34 -16.46 11.58 -5.56
C ALA A 34 -15.65 12.48 -6.52
N PRO A 35 -16.24 13.52 -7.13
CA PRO A 35 -15.56 14.38 -8.10
C PRO A 35 -14.31 15.05 -7.52
N GLU A 36 -14.31 15.44 -6.24
CA GLU A 36 -13.14 16.00 -5.55
C GLU A 36 -12.00 14.99 -5.35
N VAL A 37 -12.32 13.69 -5.30
CA VAL A 37 -11.34 12.59 -5.28
C VAL A 37 -10.77 12.37 -6.69
N LEU A 38 -11.62 12.46 -7.72
CA LEU A 38 -11.23 12.35 -9.13
C LEU A 38 -10.36 13.53 -9.60
N ASP A 39 -10.72 14.75 -9.21
CA ASP A 39 -10.02 15.98 -9.58
C ASP A 39 -8.84 16.29 -8.66
N GLY A 40 -8.68 15.53 -7.56
CA GLY A 40 -7.59 15.70 -6.60
C GLY A 40 -7.70 16.97 -5.75
N THR A 41 -8.90 17.56 -5.66
CA THR A 41 -9.18 18.77 -4.88
C THR A 41 -9.68 18.47 -3.47
N LEU A 42 -9.79 17.18 -3.08
CA LEU A 42 -10.19 16.75 -1.74
C LEU A 42 -9.33 17.41 -0.65
N ASN A 43 -10.01 18.07 0.29
CA ASN A 43 -9.35 18.67 1.45
C ASN A 43 -8.99 17.59 2.49
N GLN A 44 -7.76 17.09 2.41
CA GLN A 44 -7.26 16.05 3.32
C GLN A 44 -7.11 16.50 4.78
N ARG A 45 -7.20 17.80 5.07
CA ARG A 45 -7.14 18.35 6.44
C ARG A 45 -8.51 18.40 7.12
N SER A 46 -9.59 18.15 6.38
CA SER A 46 -10.96 18.17 6.87
C SER A 46 -11.53 16.76 6.93
N PHE A 47 -11.87 16.29 8.13
CA PHE A 47 -12.52 14.99 8.29
C PHE A 47 -13.90 14.95 7.59
N GLU A 48 -14.59 16.10 7.52
CA GLU A 48 -15.89 16.21 6.84
C GLU A 48 -15.80 15.89 5.34
N SER A 49 -14.67 16.22 4.71
CA SER A 49 -14.46 15.97 3.29
C SER A 49 -14.41 14.48 2.97
N PHE A 50 -13.91 13.65 3.89
CA PHE A 50 -13.94 12.19 3.72
C PHE A 50 -15.37 11.64 3.85
N LYS A 51 -16.17 12.15 4.79
CA LYS A 51 -17.59 11.76 4.90
C LYS A 51 -18.39 12.12 3.65
N ALA A 52 -18.14 13.31 3.09
CA ALA A 52 -18.79 13.73 1.85
C ALA A 52 -18.38 12.84 0.66
N ALA A 53 -17.10 12.47 0.59
CA ALA A 53 -16.60 11.56 -0.44
C ALA A 53 -17.22 10.15 -0.32
N ASP A 54 -17.40 9.64 0.90
CA ASP A 54 -18.01 8.32 1.17
C ASP A 54 -19.50 8.24 0.81
N ILE A 55 -20.23 9.38 0.79
CA ILE A 55 -21.64 9.41 0.35
C ILE A 55 -21.79 9.18 -1.15
N TYR A 56 -20.76 9.49 -1.94
CA TYR A 56 -20.80 9.42 -3.40
C TYR A 56 -20.61 7.99 -3.96
N SER A 57 -20.13 7.05 -3.15
CA SER A 57 -19.83 5.67 -3.55
C SER A 57 -20.99 4.69 -3.42
#